data_AF-A0A7L4XXH2-F1
#
_entry.id   AF-A0A7L4XXH2-F1
#
_cell.length_a   1.000
_cell.length_b   1.000
_cell.length_c   1.000
_cell.angle_alpha   90.00
_cell.angle_beta   90.00
_cell.angle_gamma   90.00
#
_symmetry.space_group_name_H-M   'P 1'
#
loop_
_entity.id
_entity.type
_entity.pdbx_description
1 polymer ?
#
loop_
_entity_poly.entity_id
_entity_poly.type
_entity_poly.pdbx_seq_one_letter_code
_entity_poly.pdbx_strand_id
1 'polypeptide(L)'
;MKPRLTFEEHVEMGRALASVRDELLRRNVQLANAYPQSGPPAVPAKKLDQAMRAVEAARTELENALYREHPDTAETTVYYPHSEDRVRF
;
A
#
# COMPACT_ATOMS: atom_id res chain seq x y z
N MET A 1 -26.71 4.40 -7.49
CA MET A 1 -25.63 4.53 -6.48
C MET A 1 -24.71 3.34 -6.65
N LYS A 2 -23.38 3.51 -6.64
CA LYS A 2 -22.46 2.34 -6.70
C LYS A 2 -22.41 1.68 -5.31
N PRO A 3 -22.35 0.34 -5.21
CA PRO A 3 -22.15 -0.32 -3.93
C PRO A 3 -20.79 0.10 -3.35
N ARG A 4 -20.76 0.27 -2.02
CA ARG A 4 -19.53 0.45 -1.22
C ARG A 4 -18.89 -0.92 -0.96
N LEU A 5 -17.63 -0.93 -0.53
CA LEU A 5 -16.97 -2.17 -0.15
C LEU A 5 -17.60 -2.76 1.11
N THR A 6 -17.72 -4.09 1.17
CA THR A 6 -17.98 -4.77 2.45
C THR A 6 -16.74 -4.68 3.35
N PHE A 7 -16.92 -4.98 4.63
CA PHE A 7 -15.79 -5.03 5.56
C PHE A 7 -14.73 -6.06 5.14
N GLU A 8 -15.17 -7.23 4.67
CA GLU A 8 -14.27 -8.28 4.17
C GLU A 8 -13.49 -7.83 2.94
N GLU A 9 -14.13 -7.09 2.03
CA GLU A 9 -13.46 -6.50 0.87
C GLU A 9 -12.43 -5.42 1.30
N HIS A 10 -12.71 -4.65 2.35
CA HIS A 10 -11.72 -3.73 2.93
C HIS A 10 -10.50 -4.49 3.48
N VAL A 11 -10.72 -5.62 4.18
CA VAL A 11 -9.64 -6.47 4.71
C VAL A 11 -8.79 -7.06 3.58
N GLU A 12 -9.42 -7.61 2.54
CA GLU A 12 -8.71 -8.14 1.37
C GLU A 12 -7.88 -7.05 0.69
N MET A 13 -8.49 -5.89 0.44
CA MET A 13 -7.84 -4.75 -0.18
C MET A 13 -6.65 -4.24 0.64
N GLY A 14 -6.81 -4.12 1.96
CA GLY A 14 -5.78 -3.68 2.88
C GLY A 14 -4.55 -4.60 2.88
N ARG A 15 -4.77 -5.92 2.90
CA ARG A 15 -3.70 -6.92 2.77
C ARG A 15 -2.99 -6.81 1.43
N ALA A 16 -3.73 -6.71 0.33
CA ALA A 16 -3.14 -6.61 -1.02
C ALA A 16 -2.29 -5.34 -1.16
N LEU A 17 -2.80 -4.18 -0.78
CA LEU A 17 -2.09 -2.90 -0.89
C LEU A 17 -0.86 -2.83 0.03
N ALA A 18 -0.96 -3.38 1.24
CA ALA A 18 0.19 -3.47 2.14
C ALA A 18 1.32 -4.33 1.53
N SER A 19 0.97 -5.47 0.93
CA SER A 19 1.95 -6.34 0.26
C SER A 19 2.59 -5.70 -0.97
N VAL A 20 1.81 -4.99 -1.80
CA VAL A 20 2.34 -4.25 -2.95
C VAL A 20 3.32 -3.17 -2.48
N ARG A 21 2.97 -2.44 -1.42
CA ARG A 21 3.84 -1.41 -0.82
C ARG A 21 5.17 -2.01 -0.35
N ASP A 22 5.14 -3.19 0.29
CA ASP A 22 6.35 -3.86 0.74
C ASP A 22 7.22 -4.38 -0.41
N GLU A 23 6.62 -4.89 -1.48
CA GLU A 23 7.35 -5.31 -2.66
C GLU A 23 8.01 -4.11 -3.37
N LEU A 24 7.27 -3.00 -3.53
CA LEU A 24 7.83 -1.75 -4.07
C LEU A 24 9.00 -1.25 -3.23
N LEU A 25 8.89 -1.30 -1.90
CA LEU A 25 9.99 -0.93 -1.01
C LEU A 25 11.21 -1.83 -1.21
N ARG A 26 11.04 -3.16 -1.25
CA ARG A 26 12.14 -4.10 -1.49
C ARG A 26 12.84 -3.83 -2.82
N ARG A 27 12.09 -3.62 -3.90
CA ARG A 27 12.66 -3.31 -5.22
C ARG A 27 13.34 -1.96 -5.25
N ASN A 28 12.79 -0.96 -4.56
CA ASN A 28 13.42 0.34 -4.46
C ASN A 28 14.78 0.25 -3.74
N VAL A 29 14.87 -0.53 -2.66
CA VAL A 29 16.15 -0.82 -1.99
C VAL A 29 17.13 -1.55 -2.92
N GLN A 30 16.65 -2.55 -3.68
CA GLN A 30 17.46 -3.26 -4.67
C GLN A 30 18.05 -2.29 -5.71
N LEU A 31 17.24 -1.36 -6.23
CA LEU A 31 17.69 -0.35 -7.19
C LEU A 31 18.67 0.64 -6.56
N ALA A 32 18.42 1.07 -5.32
CA ALA A 32 19.29 1.99 -4.59
C ALA A 32 20.69 1.42 -4.35
N ASN A 33 20.81 0.10 -4.26
CA ASN A 33 22.09 -0.61 -4.15
C ASN A 33 22.76 -0.88 -5.51
N ALA A 34 21.98 -0.98 -6.59
CA ALA A 34 22.47 -1.38 -7.91
C ALA A 34 22.81 -0.19 -8.83
N TYR A 35 22.19 0.97 -8.62
CA TYR A 35 22.29 2.12 -9.52
C TYR A 35 22.59 3.42 -8.76
N PRO A 36 23.28 4.39 -9.39
CA PRO A 36 23.42 5.73 -8.84
C PRO A 36 22.07 6.37 -8.51
N GLN A 37 22.01 7.07 -7.37
CA GLN A 37 20.80 7.73 -6.88
C GLN A 37 20.54 9.10 -7.54
N SER A 38 21.40 9.52 -8.47
CA SER A 38 21.30 10.76 -9.23
C SER A 38 21.41 10.53 -10.75
N GLY A 39 20.97 11.52 -11.53
CA GLY A 39 21.00 11.48 -13.00
C GLY A 39 19.98 10.53 -13.63
N PRO A 40 20.13 10.23 -14.93
CA PRO A 40 19.22 9.33 -15.66
C PRO A 40 19.06 7.93 -15.04
N PRO A 41 20.11 7.26 -14.50
CA PRO A 41 19.97 5.94 -13.86
C PRO A 41 19.08 5.91 -12.62
N ALA A 42 18.85 7.05 -11.97
CA ALA A 42 17.98 7.15 -10.79
C ALA A 42 16.48 7.17 -11.12
N VAL A 43 16.12 7.36 -12.39
CA VAL A 43 14.71 7.52 -12.81
C VAL A 43 13.83 6.33 -12.40
N PRO A 44 14.25 5.06 -12.57
CA PRO A 44 13.44 3.91 -12.15
C PRO A 44 13.15 3.89 -10.64
N ALA A 45 14.15 4.17 -9.78
CA ALA A 45 13.96 4.23 -8.33
C ALA A 45 12.97 5.34 -7.93
N LYS A 46 13.08 6.52 -8.56
CA LYS A 46 12.13 7.62 -8.35
C LYS A 46 10.70 7.24 -8.75
N LYS A 47 10.53 6.44 -9.81
CA LYS A 47 9.21 5.94 -10.23
C LYS A 47 8.63 4.92 -9.25
N LEU A 48 9.45 4.04 -8.69
CA LEU A 48 9.00 3.13 -7.63
C LEU A 48 8.61 3.87 -6.36
N ASP A 49 9.38 4.89 -5.95
CA ASP A 49 9.01 5.75 -4.81
C ASP A 49 7.67 6.47 -5.04
N GLN A 50 7.46 7.01 -6.25
CA GLN A 50 6.17 7.62 -6.63
C GLN A 50 5.02 6.62 -6.55
N ALA A 51 5.20 5.39 -7.05
CA ALA A 51 4.20 4.35 -6.97
C ALA A 51 3.90 3.95 -5.52
N MET A 52 4.93 3.81 -4.68
CA MET A 52 4.79 3.51 -3.26
C MET A 52 3.96 4.58 -2.54
N ARG A 53 4.26 5.86 -2.76
CA ARG A 53 3.49 6.99 -2.20
C ARG A 53 2.03 6.99 -2.64
N ALA A 54 1.76 6.65 -3.90
CA ALA A 54 0.39 6.55 -4.41
C ALA A 54 -0.39 5.42 -3.71
N VAL A 55 0.26 4.28 -3.47
CA VAL A 55 -0.35 3.16 -2.71
C VAL A 55 -0.62 3.55 -1.26
N GLU A 56 0.31 4.26 -0.60
CA GLU A 56 0.12 4.75 0.78
C GLU A 56 -1.03 5.76 0.88
N ALA A 57 -1.14 6.68 -0.09
CA ALA A 57 -2.26 7.60 -0.18
C ALA A 57 -3.60 6.88 -0.37
N ALA A 58 -3.65 5.87 -1.25
CA ALA A 58 -4.85 5.06 -1.45
C ALA A 58 -5.27 4.31 -0.18
N ARG A 59 -4.31 3.75 0.57
CA ARG A 59 -4.58 3.09 1.87
C ARG A 59 -5.16 4.05 2.89
N THR A 60 -4.64 5.27 2.97
CA THR A 60 -5.14 6.32 3.86
C THR A 60 -6.58 6.70 3.52
N GLU A 61 -6.88 6.94 2.25
CA GLU A 61 -8.23 7.32 1.82
C GLU A 61 -9.25 6.19 2.01
N LEU A 62 -8.83 4.95 1.79
CA LEU A 62 -9.69 3.80 2.01
C LEU A 62 -9.91 3.48 3.50
N GLU A 63 -8.91 3.74 4.36
CA GLU A 63 -9.09 3.69 5.81
C GLU A 63 -10.12 4.74 6.25
N ASN A 64 -10.00 5.98 5.78
CA ASN A 64 -11.00 7.02 6.04
C ASN A 64 -12.40 6.62 5.55
N ALA A 65 -12.50 5.92 4.41
CA ALA A 65 -13.76 5.35 3.95
C ALA A 65 -14.27 4.26 4.90
N LEU A 66 -13.42 3.32 5.32
CA LEU A 66 -13.76 2.26 6.28
C LEU A 66 -14.37 2.84 7.57
N TYR A 67 -13.73 3.84 8.19
CA TYR A 67 -14.25 4.46 9.42
C TYR A 67 -15.61 5.17 9.22
N ARG A 68 -15.92 5.65 8.01
CA ARG A 68 -17.23 6.24 7.69
C ARG A 68 -18.29 5.20 7.37
N GLU A 69 -17.90 4.06 6.83
CA GLU A 69 -18.79 3.06 6.27
C GLU A 69 -19.11 1.95 7.27
N HIS A 70 -18.14 1.58 8.11
CA HIS A 70 -18.20 0.47 9.07
C HIS A 70 -17.66 0.89 10.45
N PRO A 71 -18.22 1.92 11.10
CA PRO A 71 -17.63 2.54 12.30
C PRO A 71 -17.47 1.58 13.49
N ASP A 72 -18.35 0.58 13.61
CA ASP A 72 -18.33 -0.37 14.74
C ASP A 72 -17.25 -1.45 14.63
N THR A 73 -16.71 -1.68 13.42
CA THR A 73 -15.69 -2.70 13.14
C THR A 73 -14.41 -2.13 12.54
N ALA A 74 -14.37 -0.83 12.24
CA ALA A 74 -13.23 -0.17 11.65
C ALA A 74 -12.02 -0.18 12.61
N GLU A 75 -10.91 -0.73 12.11
CA GLU A 75 -9.63 -0.71 12.79
C GLU A 75 -8.53 -0.31 11.80
N THR A 76 -7.52 0.41 12.28
CA THR A 76 -6.35 0.78 11.46
C THR A 76 -5.59 -0.45 10.95
N THR A 77 -5.64 -1.57 11.67
CA THR A 77 -5.05 -2.86 11.26
C THR A 77 -5.60 -3.39 9.94
N VAL A 78 -6.80 -2.98 9.51
CA VAL A 78 -7.40 -3.38 8.23
C VAL A 78 -6.54 -2.90 7.05
N TYR A 79 -6.18 -1.62 7.03
CA TYR A 79 -5.30 -1.05 5.99
C TYR A 79 -3.83 -1.03 6.37
N TYR A 80 -3.48 -1.26 7.62
CA TYR A 80 -2.11 -1.33 8.14
C TYR A 80 -1.87 -2.64 8.90
N PRO A 81 -2.01 -3.80 8.22
CA PRO A 81 -1.91 -5.09 8.87
C PRO A 81 -0.50 -5.38 9.38
N HIS A 82 -0.42 -6.26 10.40
CA HIS A 82 0.84 -6.83 10.84
C HIS A 82 1.51 -7.58 9.69
N SER A 83 2.84 -7.72 9.76
CA SER A 83 3.61 -8.31 8.67
C SER A 83 3.21 -9.77 8.39
N GLU A 84 2.78 -10.52 9.41
CA GLU A 84 2.27 -11.90 9.27
C GLU A 84 0.98 -12.01 8.44
N ASP A 85 0.15 -10.97 8.43
CA ASP A 85 -1.16 -10.97 7.76
C ASP A 85 -1.09 -10.50 6.29
N ARG A 86 0.10 -10.09 5.85
CA ARG A 86 0.35 -9.62 4.49
C ARG A 86 0.52 -10.80 3.53
N VAL A 87 0.00 -10.64 2.31
CA VAL A 87 0.23 -11.58 1.21
C VAL A 87 1.73 -11.64 0.90
N ARG A 88 2.27 -12.86 0.76
CA ARG A 88 3.65 -13.10 0.35
C ARG A 88 3.72 -13.23 -1.17
N PHE A 89 4.69 -12.53 -1.78
CA PHE A 89 5.02 -12.61 -3.20
C PHE A 89 6.33 -13.38 -3.39
#